data_AF-A0A661XDU7-F1
#
_entry.id   AF-A0A661XDU7-F1
#
_cell.length_a   1.000
_cell.length_b   1.000
_cell.length_c   1.000
_cell.angle_alpha   90.00
_cell.angle_beta   90.00
_cell.angle_gamma   90.00
#
_symmetry.space_group_name_H-M   'P 1'
#
loop_
_entity.id
_entity.type
_entity.pdbx_description
1 polymer ?
#
loop_
_entity_poly.entity_id
_entity_poly.type
_entity_poly.pdbx_seq_one_letter_code
_entity_poly.pdbx_strand_id
1 'polypeptide(L)'
;MSTKEGRRARSDFVLNLREGLNLNIRFWLSKNGKIVCASGRINLLENIERFGSISKAAKSMNISYRHAWVLLDGMRKAYGKNIVKTKVGGVKGGGAELTEEGRKLIERFYHYKKIISERLKGVK
;
A
#
# COMPACT_ATOMS: atom_id res chain seq x y z
N MET A 1 -7.13 -9.08 27.35
CA MET A 1 -6.44 -10.20 26.66
C MET A 1 -6.96 -10.29 25.23
N SER A 2 -6.26 -9.68 24.28
CA SER A 2 -6.48 -9.87 22.84
C SER A 2 -5.21 -10.56 22.33
N THR A 3 -5.38 -11.79 21.86
CA THR A 3 -4.32 -12.74 21.54
C THR A 3 -3.37 -12.18 20.48
N LYS A 4 -2.09 -12.49 20.66
CA LYS A 4 -0.98 -12.20 19.73
C LYS A 4 -1.08 -13.00 18.42
N GLU A 5 -2.24 -13.05 17.76
CA GLU A 5 -2.36 -13.37 16.31
C GLU A 5 -1.97 -12.15 15.46
N GLY A 6 -0.99 -11.40 15.96
CA GLY A 6 -0.56 -10.12 15.45
C GLY A 6 0.24 -10.28 14.17
N ARG A 7 -0.35 -9.83 13.07
CA ARG A 7 0.32 -9.53 11.78
C ARG A 7 0.87 -10.77 11.06
N ARG A 8 0.02 -11.74 10.71
CA ARG A 8 0.30 -12.50 9.47
C ARG A 8 0.39 -11.48 8.34
N ALA A 9 1.54 -11.40 7.69
CA ALA A 9 1.67 -10.58 6.49
C ALA A 9 0.58 -11.03 5.51
N ARG A 10 -0.36 -10.13 5.17
CA ARG A 10 -1.42 -10.48 4.22
C ARG A 10 -0.74 -10.88 2.92
N SER A 11 -0.96 -12.12 2.49
CA SER A 11 -0.55 -12.60 1.17
C SER A 11 -1.33 -11.82 0.12
N ASP A 12 -0.65 -11.44 -0.96
CA ASP A 12 -1.29 -10.78 -2.10
C ASP A 12 -2.05 -11.79 -2.94
N PHE A 13 -1.59 -13.04 -2.94
CA PHE A 13 -2.24 -14.20 -3.57
C PHE A 13 -2.08 -15.42 -2.66
N VAL A 14 -3.14 -16.24 -2.60
CA VAL A 14 -3.13 -17.54 -1.93
C VAL A 14 -3.70 -18.57 -2.90
N LEU A 15 -2.97 -19.66 -3.11
CA LEU A 15 -3.38 -20.78 -3.95
C LEU A 15 -3.39 -22.06 -3.10
N ASN A 16 -4.48 -22.82 -3.18
CA ASN A 16 -4.58 -24.14 -2.58
C ASN A 16 -3.98 -25.15 -3.56
N LEU A 17 -2.92 -25.82 -3.14
CA LEU A 17 -2.28 -26.90 -3.87
C LEU A 17 -2.80 -28.26 -3.34
N ARG A 18 -2.32 -29.35 -3.93
CA ARG A 18 -2.64 -30.72 -3.47
C ARG A 18 -2.19 -30.92 -2.02
N GLU A 19 -2.80 -31.91 -1.37
CA GLU A 19 -2.47 -32.32 0.01
C GLU A 19 -2.65 -31.21 1.07
N GLY A 20 -3.47 -30.20 0.78
CA GLY A 20 -3.76 -29.11 1.72
C GLY A 20 -2.64 -28.07 1.84
N LEU A 21 -1.64 -28.09 0.94
CA LEU A 21 -0.55 -27.13 0.94
C LEU A 21 -1.00 -25.77 0.39
N ASN A 22 -0.60 -24.68 1.05
CA ASN A 22 -0.97 -23.32 0.65
C ASN A 22 0.24 -22.56 0.10
N LEU A 23 0.20 -22.17 -1.18
CA LEU A 23 1.18 -21.25 -1.75
C LEU A 23 0.76 -19.80 -1.46
N ASN A 24 1.57 -19.12 -0.65
CA ASN A 24 1.36 -17.73 -0.23
C ASN A 24 2.36 -16.82 -0.95
N ILE A 25 1.87 -15.92 -1.79
CA ILE A 25 2.73 -15.03 -2.58
C ILE A 25 2.55 -13.59 -2.11
N ARG A 26 3.67 -12.90 -1.90
CA ARG A 26 3.73 -11.45 -1.67
C ARG A 26 4.33 -10.78 -2.89
N PHE A 27 3.75 -9.65 -3.26
CA PHE A 27 4.13 -8.88 -4.43
C PHE A 27 4.39 -7.42 -4.07
N TRP A 28 5.48 -6.88 -4.60
CA TRP A 28 5.85 -5.48 -4.43
C TRP A 28 6.57 -4.96 -5.67
N LEU A 29 6.48 -3.65 -5.89
CA LEU A 29 7.27 -2.94 -6.89
C LEU A 29 8.49 -2.33 -6.23
N SER A 30 9.64 -2.41 -6.90
CA SER A 30 10.91 -1.85 -6.43
C SER A 30 11.61 -1.05 -7.54
N LYS A 31 12.48 -0.14 -7.13
CA LYS A 31 13.35 0.64 -8.02
C LYS A 31 14.72 0.75 -7.36
N ASN A 32 15.78 0.40 -8.07
CA ASN A 32 17.17 0.43 -7.59
C ASN A 32 17.34 -0.29 -6.23
N GLY A 33 16.76 -1.49 -6.10
CA GLY A 33 16.82 -2.30 -4.87
C GLY A 33 15.96 -1.78 -3.71
N LYS A 34 15.27 -0.63 -3.85
CA LYS A 34 14.40 -0.05 -2.83
C LYS A 34 12.94 -0.35 -3.13
N ILE A 35 12.20 -0.81 -2.13
CA ILE A 35 10.76 -1.08 -2.27
C ILE A 35 10.01 0.24 -2.44
N VAL A 36 9.33 0.39 -3.58
CA VAL A 36 8.48 1.54 -3.88
C VAL A 36 7.11 1.34 -3.25
N CYS A 37 6.40 0.26 -3.59
CA CYS A 37 5.08 0.00 -3.03
C CYS A 37 4.80 -1.50 -2.88
N ALA A 38 3.95 -1.80 -1.92
CA ALA A 38 3.34 -3.11 -1.65
C ALA A 38 1.91 -2.84 -1.18
N SER A 39 1.08 -3.87 -1.02
CA SER A 39 -0.35 -3.70 -0.68
C SER A 39 -0.62 -2.77 0.51
N GLY A 40 0.18 -2.83 1.58
CA GLY A 40 0.03 -1.93 2.73
C GLY A 40 0.26 -0.45 2.39
N ARG A 41 1.25 -0.16 1.53
CA ARG A 41 1.56 1.20 1.06
C ARG A 41 0.53 1.72 0.06
N ILE A 42 0.00 0.84 -0.79
CA ILE A 42 -1.09 1.18 -1.71
C ILE A 42 -2.38 1.51 -0.93
N ASN A 43 -2.73 0.70 0.06
CA ASN A 43 -3.87 0.96 0.95
C ASN A 43 -3.74 2.32 1.67
N LEU A 44 -2.52 2.73 2.05
CA LEU A 44 -2.31 4.07 2.60
C LEU A 44 -2.66 5.18 1.60
N LEU A 45 -2.21 5.06 0.34
CA LEU A 45 -2.53 6.04 -0.70
C LEU A 45 -4.04 6.09 -1.02
N GLU A 46 -4.69 4.94 -1.11
CA GLU A 46 -6.15 4.85 -1.33
C GLU A 46 -6.94 5.49 -0.18
N ASN A 47 -6.52 5.27 1.07
CA ASN A 47 -7.15 5.92 2.22
C ASN A 47 -6.89 7.43 2.24
N ILE A 48 -5.72 7.90 1.80
CA ILE A 48 -5.47 9.34 1.64
C ILE A 48 -6.42 9.95 0.62
N GLU A 49 -6.57 9.32 -0.55
CA GLU A 49 -7.49 9.78 -1.58
C GLU A 49 -8.94 9.80 -1.07
N ARG A 50 -9.36 8.76 -0.33
CA ARG A 50 -10.71 8.65 0.24
C ARG A 50 -11.00 9.68 1.33
N PHE A 51 -10.05 9.94 2.22
CA PHE A 51 -10.28 10.78 3.41
C PHE A 51 -9.78 12.21 3.26
N GLY A 52 -9.01 12.52 2.22
CA GLY A 52 -8.38 13.82 2.01
C GLY A 52 -7.37 14.19 3.09
N SER A 53 -6.84 13.21 3.85
CA SER A 53 -6.04 13.47 5.05
C SER A 53 -5.17 12.27 5.43
N ILE A 54 -3.87 12.53 5.66
CA ILE A 54 -2.90 11.53 6.13
C ILE A 54 -3.26 11.04 7.54
N SER A 55 -3.74 11.92 8.43
CA SER A 55 -4.07 11.53 9.81
C SER A 55 -5.30 10.63 9.87
N LYS A 56 -6.34 10.92 9.07
CA LYS A 56 -7.54 10.07 8.94
C LYS A 56 -7.18 8.71 8.31
N ALA A 57 -6.35 8.71 7.27
CA ALA A 57 -5.86 7.47 6.65
C ALA A 57 -5.01 6.62 7.61
N ALA A 58 -4.12 7.24 8.38
CA ALA A 58 -3.35 6.53 9.40
C ALA A 58 -4.27 5.91 10.46
N LYS A 59 -5.27 6.66 10.93
CA LYS A 59 -6.26 6.20 11.90
C LYS A 59 -7.09 5.03 11.37
N SER A 60 -7.55 5.08 10.12
CA SER A 60 -8.32 3.97 9.51
C SER A 60 -7.50 2.69 9.37
N MET A 61 -6.17 2.81 9.27
CA MET A 61 -5.23 1.70 9.19
C MET A 61 -4.67 1.26 10.54
N ASN A 62 -5.11 1.88 11.65
CA ASN A 62 -4.58 1.64 13.00
C ASN A 62 -3.04 1.80 13.08
N ILE A 63 -2.49 2.80 12.38
CA ILE A 63 -1.07 3.18 12.46
C ILE A 63 -0.94 4.63 12.94
N SER A 64 0.20 4.96 13.55
CA SER A 64 0.46 6.34 13.94
C SER A 64 0.65 7.23 12.71
N TYR A 65 0.30 8.51 12.85
CA TYR A 65 0.57 9.52 11.83
C TYR A 65 2.06 9.56 11.43
N ARG A 66 2.97 9.46 12.41
CA ARG A 66 4.42 9.37 12.18
C ARG A 66 4.77 8.18 11.30
N HIS A 67 4.18 7.01 11.55
CA HIS A 67 4.42 5.83 10.73
C HIS A 67 3.91 6.01 9.31
N ALA A 68 2.70 6.58 9.12
CA ALA A 68 2.19 6.90 7.79
C ALA A 68 3.14 7.84 7.04
N TRP A 69 3.69 8.87 7.69
CA TRP A 69 4.69 9.74 7.08
C TRP A 69 5.98 9.03 6.67
N VAL A 70 6.52 8.17 7.53
CA VAL A 70 7.72 7.36 7.19
C VAL A 70 7.45 6.49 5.96
N LEU A 71 6.26 5.91 5.85
CA LEU A 71 5.87 5.13 4.67
C LEU A 71 5.81 6.02 3.42
N LEU A 72 5.15 7.17 3.47
CA LEU A 72 5.03 8.10 2.34
C LEU A 72 6.41 8.64 1.90
N ASP A 73 7.26 9.03 2.85
CA ASP A 73 8.60 9.51 2.55
C ASP A 73 9.48 8.41 1.92
N GLY A 74 9.41 7.19 2.45
CA GLY A 74 10.09 6.03 1.88
C GLY A 74 9.64 5.75 0.44
N MET A 75 8.33 5.80 0.18
CA MET A 75 7.77 5.66 -1.18
C MET A 75 8.26 6.76 -2.12
N ARG A 76 8.17 8.02 -1.69
CA ARG A 76 8.64 9.19 -2.46
C ARG A 76 10.11 9.04 -2.84
N LYS A 77 10.97 8.73 -1.86
CA LYS A 77 12.43 8.55 -2.07
C LYS A 77 12.73 7.39 -3.00
N ALA A 78 12.05 6.26 -2.85
CA ALA A 78 12.25 5.09 -3.71
C ALA A 78 11.73 5.33 -5.14
N TYR A 79 10.57 6.00 -5.28
CA TYR A 79 9.96 6.27 -6.58
C TYR A 79 10.69 7.39 -7.35
N GLY A 80 11.17 8.40 -6.63
CA GLY A 80 11.81 9.59 -7.17
C GLY A 80 10.81 10.67 -7.64
N LYS A 81 9.54 10.56 -7.24
CA LYS A 81 8.48 11.53 -7.56
C LYS A 81 7.59 11.78 -6.34
N ASN A 82 7.03 12.98 -6.26
CA ASN A 82 6.03 13.30 -5.24
C ASN A 82 4.72 12.57 -5.55
N ILE A 83 4.22 11.78 -4.60
CA ILE A 83 3.02 10.95 -4.72
C ILE A 83 1.81 11.51 -3.96
N VAL A 84 2.04 12.41 -3.01
CA VAL A 84 1.01 13.11 -2.23
C VAL A 84 1.35 14.60 -2.23
N LYS A 85 0.33 15.45 -2.42
CA LYS A 85 0.37 16.89 -2.15
C LYS A 85 -0.29 17.15 -0.81
N THR A 86 0.39 17.88 0.06
CA THR A 86 -0.16 18.33 1.34
C THR A 86 -0.48 19.81 1.29
N LYS A 87 -1.69 20.18 1.72
CA LYS A 87 -2.06 21.58 1.99
C LYS A 87 -1.68 21.89 3.44
N VAL A 88 -0.86 22.93 3.64
CA VAL A 88 -0.50 23.42 4.97
C VAL A 88 -1.78 23.79 5.71
N GLY A 89 -1.94 23.28 6.93
CA GLY A 89 -3.15 23.48 7.73
C GLY A 89 -3.07 24.74 8.59
N GLY A 90 -4.13 25.56 8.53
CA GLY A 90 -4.49 26.51 9.58
C GLY A 90 -5.51 25.90 10.56
N VAL A 91 -6.30 26.75 11.23
CA VAL A 91 -7.27 26.37 12.30
C VAL A 91 -8.23 25.23 11.93
N LYS A 92 -8.53 25.03 10.65
CA LYS A 92 -9.45 23.97 10.15
C LYS A 92 -8.74 22.65 9.76
N GLY A 93 -7.42 22.55 9.98
CA GLY A 93 -6.61 21.37 9.66
C GLY A 93 -5.97 21.42 8.27
N GLY A 94 -4.91 20.64 8.08
CA GLY A 94 -4.25 20.44 6.80
C GLY A 94 -4.92 19.34 5.96
N GLY A 95 -4.76 19.41 4.64
CA GLY A 95 -5.31 18.43 3.69
C GLY A 95 -4.21 17.61 3.01
N ALA A 96 -4.57 16.45 2.47
CA ALA A 96 -3.69 15.64 1.64
C ALA A 96 -4.44 14.99 0.49
N GLU A 97 -3.88 15.09 -0.72
CA GLU A 97 -4.45 14.55 -1.95
C GLU A 97 -3.36 13.82 -2.74
N LEU A 98 -3.71 12.79 -3.49
CA LEU A 98 -2.72 12.16 -4.38
C LEU A 98 -2.32 13.11 -5.50
N THR A 99 -1.05 13.05 -5.87
CA THR A 99 -0.62 13.60 -7.16
C THR A 99 -1.04 12.67 -8.28
N GLU A 100 -0.95 13.15 -9.51
CA GLU A 100 -1.12 12.33 -10.70
C GLU A 100 -0.18 11.10 -10.69
N GLU A 101 1.06 11.30 -10.24
CA GLU A 101 2.04 10.23 -10.11
C GLU A 101 1.69 9.24 -8.99
N GLY A 102 1.04 9.70 -7.92
CA GLY A 102 0.49 8.83 -6.87
C GLY A 102 -0.63 7.93 -7.40
N ARG A 103 -1.56 8.48 -8.19
CA ARG A 103 -2.65 7.70 -8.83
C ARG A 103 -2.10 6.68 -9.82
N LYS A 104 -1.18 7.10 -10.71
CA LYS A 104 -0.50 6.19 -11.65
C LYS A 104 0.25 5.06 -10.95
N LEU A 105 0.81 5.30 -9.76
CA LEU A 105 1.49 4.26 -8.99
C LEU A 105 0.50 3.19 -8.48
N ILE A 106 -0.69 3.60 -8.03
CA ILE A 106 -1.77 2.68 -7.65
C ILE A 106 -2.22 1.86 -8.85
N GLU A 107 -2.49 2.51 -9.98
CA GLU A 107 -2.91 1.84 -11.21
C GLU A 107 -1.89 0.81 -11.68
N ARG A 108 -0.59 1.17 -11.72
CA ARG A 108 0.48 0.23 -12.09
C ARG A 108 0.55 -0.97 -11.16
N PHE A 109 0.39 -0.75 -9.84
CA PHE A 109 0.39 -1.85 -8.88
C PHE A 109 -0.75 -2.84 -9.16
N TYR A 110 -1.97 -2.35 -9.37
CA TYR A 110 -3.11 -3.23 -9.68
C TYR A 110 -3.03 -3.87 -11.06
N HIS A 111 -2.47 -3.17 -12.05
CA HIS A 111 -2.24 -3.73 -13.38
C HIS A 111 -1.36 -5.00 -13.30
N TYR A 112 -0.20 -4.92 -12.65
CA TYR A 112 0.67 -6.08 -12.49
C TYR A 112 0.06 -7.14 -11.55
N LYS A 113 -0.65 -6.71 -10.50
CA LYS A 113 -1.36 -7.64 -9.61
C LYS A 113 -2.39 -8.47 -10.38
N LYS A 114 -3.12 -7.86 -11.32
CA LYS A 114 -4.09 -8.53 -12.20
C LYS A 114 -3.40 -9.53 -13.12
N ILE A 115 -2.33 -9.13 -13.82
CA ILE A 115 -1.57 -10.03 -14.71
C ILE A 115 -1.07 -11.27 -13.96
N ILE A 116 -0.52 -11.07 -12.75
CA ILE A 116 -0.03 -12.18 -11.92
C ILE A 116 -1.20 -13.08 -11.52
N SER A 117 -2.31 -12.52 -11.05
CA SER A 117 -3.52 -13.28 -10.70
C SER A 117 -3.98 -14.18 -11.85
N GLU A 118 -4.05 -13.63 -13.06
CA GLU A 118 -4.50 -14.35 -14.25
C GLU A 118 -3.57 -15.50 -14.62
N ARG A 119 -2.26 -15.30 -14.53
CA ARG A 119 -1.27 -16.36 -14.79
C ARG A 119 -1.30 -17.46 -13.73
N LEU A 120 -1.56 -17.11 -12.48
CA LEU A 120 -1.61 -18.06 -11.38
C LEU A 120 -2.85 -18.96 -11.40
N LYS A 121 -3.97 -18.55 -12.02
CA LYS A 121 -5.19 -19.36 -12.13
C LYS A 121 -5.00 -20.67 -12.92
N GLY A 122 -3.99 -20.73 -13.78
CA GLY A 122 -3.65 -21.93 -14.56
C GLY A 122 -2.75 -22.93 -13.84
N VAL A 123 -2.25 -22.59 -12.65
CA VAL A 123 -1.38 -23.47 -11.85
C VAL A 123 -2.28 -24.35 -10.98
N LYS A 124 -2.54 -25.58 -11.44
CA LYS A 124 -3.24 -26.64 -10.70
C LYS A 124 -2.44 -27.93 -10.71
#